data_AF-A0A841ZK51-F1
#
_entry.id   AF-A0A841ZK51-F1
#
_cell.length_a   1.000
_cell.length_b   1.000
_cell.length_c   1.000
_cell.angle_alpha   90.00
_cell.angle_beta   90.00
_cell.angle_gamma   90.00
#
_symmetry.space_group_name_H-M   'P 1'
#
loop_
_entity.id
_entity.type
_entity.pdbx_description
1 polymer ?
#
loop_
_entity_poly.entity_id
_entity_poly.type
_entity_poly.pdbx_seq_one_letter_code
_entity_poly.pdbx_strand_id
1 'polypeptide(L)'
;MPLSPLDIHNKEFTRGFRGYDEDEVNDFLDQIIKDYEQVLKEKKRLEDSLNNNEERLGHFTNIEETLNKSLIVAQTAAEEVKQSADQEAKLIIREAEKNADRILADSLSKARKISIEIEDLKRQSKVFRERLRLLVEAQMDLIKSDDWQQMMEYDVDATELKSIKEVQEDAENEQE
;
A
#
# COMPACT_ATOMS: atom_id res chain seq x y z
N MET A 1 -33.27 68.63 -16.96
CA MET A 1 -33.48 68.70 -15.50
C MET A 1 -34.57 69.72 -15.22
N PRO A 2 -35.52 69.41 -14.32
CA PRO A 2 -36.39 70.43 -13.74
C PRO A 2 -35.57 71.33 -12.80
N LEU A 3 -36.08 72.53 -12.54
CA LEU A 3 -35.47 73.67 -11.82
C LEU A 3 -34.58 73.29 -10.61
N SER A 4 -33.51 74.06 -10.36
CA SER A 4 -32.74 74.02 -9.10
C SER A 4 -33.37 74.91 -8.02
N PRO A 5 -33.08 74.69 -6.72
CA PRO A 5 -33.52 75.60 -5.66
C PRO A 5 -33.14 77.07 -5.93
N LEU A 6 -31.96 77.29 -6.53
CA LEU A 6 -31.47 78.61 -6.93
C LEU A 6 -32.29 79.20 -8.09
N ASP A 7 -32.76 78.37 -9.02
CA ASP A 7 -33.63 78.79 -10.12
C ASP A 7 -35.03 79.17 -9.65
N ILE A 8 -35.50 78.54 -8.55
CA ILE A 8 -36.78 78.88 -7.90
C ILE A 8 -36.64 80.21 -7.15
N HIS A 9 -35.54 80.41 -6.42
CA HIS A 9 -35.25 81.66 -5.70
C HIS A 9 -35.08 82.86 -6.63
N ASN A 10 -34.43 82.69 -7.79
CA ASN A 10 -34.17 83.77 -8.74
C ASN A 10 -35.34 83.99 -9.73
N LYS A 11 -36.50 83.37 -9.50
CA LYS A 11 -37.62 83.43 -10.42
C LYS A 11 -38.41 84.72 -10.23
N GLU A 12 -38.32 85.63 -11.19
CA GLU A 12 -39.18 86.81 -11.26
C GLU A 12 -40.50 86.52 -12.01
N PHE A 13 -41.61 86.98 -11.45
CA PHE A 13 -42.95 86.89 -12.04
C PHE A 13 -43.41 88.26 -12.56
N THR A 14 -44.13 88.26 -13.70
CA THR A 14 -44.70 89.48 -14.25
C THR A 14 -45.97 89.89 -13.50
N ARG A 15 -46.11 91.18 -13.18
CA ARG A 15 -47.29 91.72 -12.48
C ARG A 15 -48.47 91.94 -13.45
N GLY A 16 -49.68 91.56 -13.04
CA GLY A 16 -50.92 91.72 -13.81
C GLY A 16 -52.06 92.33 -12.98
N PHE A 17 -53.08 92.89 -13.64
CA PHE A 17 -54.17 93.68 -12.99
C PHE A 17 -55.02 92.89 -11.96
N ARG A 18 -54.88 91.56 -11.91
CA ARG A 18 -55.45 90.64 -10.90
C ARG A 18 -54.50 89.44 -10.72
N GLY A 19 -53.51 89.55 -9.83
CA GLY A 19 -52.54 88.49 -9.52
C GLY A 19 -52.70 87.94 -8.11
N TYR A 20 -51.93 86.90 -7.78
CA TYR A 20 -51.75 86.44 -6.41
C TYR A 20 -50.97 87.48 -5.60
N ASP A 21 -51.12 87.42 -4.27
CA ASP A 21 -50.32 88.23 -3.36
C ASP A 21 -48.84 87.82 -3.46
N GLU A 22 -47.96 88.80 -3.63
CA GLU A 22 -46.53 88.57 -3.83
C GLU A 22 -45.87 88.03 -2.56
N ASP A 23 -46.30 88.48 -1.38
CA ASP A 23 -45.74 88.06 -0.11
C ASP A 23 -46.13 86.60 0.21
N GLU A 24 -47.40 86.22 0.00
CA GLU A 24 -47.85 84.82 0.18
C GLU A 24 -47.17 83.86 -0.81
N VAL A 25 -46.94 84.30 -2.06
CA VAL A 25 -46.25 83.49 -3.07
C VAL A 25 -44.78 83.31 -2.70
N ASN A 26 -44.10 84.36 -2.24
CA ASN A 26 -42.71 84.28 -1.82
C ASN A 26 -42.53 83.37 -0.59
N ASP A 27 -43.41 83.47 0.41
CA ASP A 27 -43.39 82.59 1.59
C ASP A 27 -43.58 81.11 1.19
N PHE A 28 -44.47 80.84 0.23
CA PHE A 28 -44.67 79.49 -0.30
C PHE A 28 -43.48 78.98 -1.12
N LEU A 29 -42.86 79.84 -1.93
CA LEU A 29 -41.65 79.50 -2.69
C LEU A 29 -40.46 79.21 -1.76
N ASP A 30 -40.31 79.95 -0.67
CA ASP A 30 -39.29 79.68 0.35
C ASP A 30 -39.47 78.29 1.00
N GLN A 31 -40.72 77.89 1.22
CA GLN A 31 -41.02 76.55 1.73
C GLN A 31 -40.72 75.47 0.68
N ILE A 32 -41.09 75.70 -0.58
CA ILE A 32 -40.74 74.79 -1.69
C ILE A 32 -39.22 74.65 -1.82
N ILE A 33 -38.46 75.75 -1.73
CA ILE A 33 -36.99 75.73 -1.82
C ILE A 33 -36.40 74.82 -0.74
N LYS A 34 -36.83 74.97 0.51
CA LYS A 34 -36.37 74.13 1.64
C LYS A 34 -36.69 72.65 1.43
N ASP A 35 -37.93 72.34 1.05
CA ASP A 35 -38.36 70.95 0.82
C ASP A 35 -37.60 70.34 -0.36
N TYR A 36 -37.36 71.11 -1.42
CA TYR A 36 -36.65 70.66 -2.61
C TYR A 36 -35.16 70.43 -2.33
N GLU A 37 -34.51 71.29 -1.52
CA GLU A 37 -33.15 71.06 -1.03
C GLU A 37 -33.05 69.77 -0.19
N GLN A 38 -34.04 69.53 0.68
CA GLN A 38 -34.09 68.31 1.49
C GLN A 38 -34.22 67.06 0.61
N VAL A 39 -35.10 67.08 -0.40
CA VAL A 39 -35.25 65.98 -1.36
C VAL A 39 -33.97 65.74 -2.15
N LEU A 40 -33.29 66.80 -2.61
CA LEU A 40 -32.02 66.66 -3.35
C LEU A 40 -30.92 66.05 -2.47
N LYS A 41 -30.85 66.46 -1.20
CA LYS A 41 -29.89 65.90 -0.23
C LYS A 41 -30.18 64.42 0.05
N GLU A 42 -31.45 64.06 0.22
CA GLU A 42 -31.86 62.68 0.44
C GLU A 42 -31.61 61.80 -0.79
N LYS A 43 -31.94 62.31 -1.99
CA LYS A 43 -31.63 61.65 -3.26
C LYS A 43 -30.13 61.35 -3.36
N LYS A 44 -29.27 62.34 -3.11
CA LYS A 44 -27.82 62.14 -3.14
C LYS A 44 -27.37 61.07 -2.13
N ARG A 45 -27.91 61.09 -0.91
CA ARG A 45 -27.60 60.08 0.11
C ARG A 45 -28.02 58.66 -0.34
N LEU A 46 -29.18 58.54 -0.98
CA LEU A 46 -29.68 57.27 -1.49
C LEU A 46 -28.84 56.77 -2.67
N GLU A 47 -28.45 57.65 -3.60
CA GLU A 47 -27.54 57.33 -4.71
C GLU A 47 -26.17 56.86 -4.19
N ASP A 48 -25.59 57.56 -3.21
CA ASP A 48 -24.33 57.16 -2.58
C ASP A 48 -24.46 55.77 -1.90
N SER A 49 -25.58 55.53 -1.21
CA SER A 49 -25.84 54.25 -0.56
C SER A 49 -26.08 53.12 -1.56
N LEU A 50 -26.73 53.41 -2.69
CA LEU A 50 -26.98 52.45 -3.76
C LEU A 50 -25.66 52.01 -4.37
N ASN A 51 -24.81 52.97 -4.76
CA ASN A 51 -23.50 52.70 -5.34
C ASN A 51 -22.63 51.83 -4.42
N ASN A 52 -22.60 52.15 -3.11
CA ASN A 52 -21.85 51.35 -2.13
C ASN A 52 -22.40 49.91 -2.01
N ASN A 53 -23.73 49.74 -2.01
CA ASN A 53 -24.33 48.41 -1.96
C ASN A 53 -24.09 47.60 -3.23
N GLU A 54 -24.13 48.24 -4.41
CA GLU A 54 -23.82 47.60 -5.69
C GLU A 54 -22.35 47.15 -5.75
N GLU A 55 -21.41 47.95 -5.24
CA GLU A 55 -20.01 47.57 -5.15
C GLU A 55 -19.80 46.35 -4.23
N ARG A 56 -20.43 46.35 -3.05
CA ARG A 56 -20.39 45.21 -2.11
C ARG A 56 -21.01 43.96 -2.72
N LEU A 57 -22.12 44.11 -3.44
CA LEU A 57 -22.77 42.99 -4.13
C LEU A 57 -21.84 42.40 -5.19
N GLY A 58 -21.20 43.24 -6.02
CA GLY A 58 -20.22 42.79 -7.01
C GLY A 58 -19.05 42.03 -6.37
N HIS A 59 -18.55 42.50 -5.23
CA HIS A 59 -17.52 41.79 -4.46
C HIS A 59 -18.00 40.42 -3.97
N PHE A 60 -19.22 40.30 -3.45
CA PHE A 60 -19.79 39.02 -3.03
C PHE A 60 -19.98 38.06 -4.21
N THR A 61 -20.45 38.54 -5.36
CA THR A 61 -20.58 37.72 -6.58
C THR A 61 -19.24 37.15 -7.02
N ASN A 62 -18.17 37.96 -6.98
CA ASN A 62 -16.82 37.47 -7.31
C ASN A 62 -16.31 36.42 -6.31
N ILE A 63 -16.59 36.61 -5.01
CA ILE A 63 -16.25 35.62 -3.99
C ILE A 63 -17.02 34.32 -4.24
N GLU A 64 -18.32 34.39 -4.52
CA GLU A 64 -19.15 33.23 -4.80
C GLU A 64 -18.63 32.46 -6.02
N GLU A 65 -18.29 33.16 -7.10
CA GLU A 65 -17.72 32.54 -8.29
C GLU A 65 -16.38 31.86 -8.01
N THR A 66 -15.50 32.53 -7.25
CA THR A 66 -14.20 31.98 -6.85
C THR A 66 -14.36 30.75 -5.97
N LEU A 67 -15.28 30.81 -4.99
CA LEU A 67 -15.57 29.71 -4.08
C LEU A 67 -16.12 28.50 -4.83
N ASN A 68 -17.05 28.72 -5.77
CA ASN A 68 -17.59 27.67 -6.63
C ASN A 68 -16.49 27.01 -7.48
N LYS A 69 -15.59 27.80 -8.07
CA LYS A 69 -14.43 27.25 -8.81
C LYS A 69 -13.53 26.43 -7.90
N SER A 70 -13.19 26.93 -6.72
CA SER A 70 -12.37 26.21 -5.75
C SER A 70 -13.03 24.91 -5.26
N LEU A 71 -14.35 24.92 -5.06
CA LEU A 71 -15.12 23.74 -4.66
C LEU A 71 -15.06 22.65 -5.75
N ILE A 72 -15.25 23.03 -7.01
CA ILE A 72 -15.16 22.10 -8.14
C ILE A 72 -13.75 21.51 -8.23
N VAL A 73 -12.70 22.33 -8.11
CA VAL A 73 -11.31 21.84 -8.13
C VAL A 73 -11.04 20.87 -6.99
N ALA A 74 -11.49 21.19 -5.77
CA ALA A 74 -11.35 20.32 -4.62
C ALA A 74 -12.07 18.98 -4.81
N GLN A 75 -13.29 19.00 -5.37
CA GLN A 75 -14.05 17.79 -5.66
C GLN A 75 -13.37 16.92 -6.73
N THR A 76 -12.89 17.52 -7.81
CA THR A 76 -12.16 16.81 -8.88
C THR A 76 -10.89 16.18 -8.33
N ALA A 77 -10.09 16.93 -7.57
CA ALA A 77 -8.87 16.42 -6.96
C ALA A 77 -9.16 15.26 -5.98
N ALA A 78 -10.24 15.36 -5.20
CA ALA A 78 -10.65 14.29 -4.30
C ALA A 78 -11.05 13.01 -5.05
N GLU A 79 -11.79 13.14 -6.16
CA GLU A 79 -12.18 11.98 -6.96
C GLU A 79 -10.98 11.37 -7.70
N GLU A 80 -10.04 12.18 -8.21
CA GLU A 80 -8.79 11.69 -8.80
C GLU A 80 -7.96 10.89 -7.81
N VAL A 81 -7.78 11.41 -6.58
CA VAL A 81 -7.04 10.71 -5.52
C VAL A 81 -7.72 9.38 -5.19
N LYS A 82 -9.05 9.38 -5.05
CA LYS A 82 -9.83 8.18 -4.77
C LYS A 82 -9.72 7.15 -5.90
N GLN A 83 -9.81 7.59 -7.15
CA GLN A 83 -9.69 6.72 -8.31
C GLN A 83 -8.28 6.11 -8.41
N SER A 84 -7.23 6.92 -8.19
CA SER A 84 -5.85 6.44 -8.20
C SER A 84 -5.61 5.42 -7.08
N ALA A 85 -6.12 5.70 -5.88
CA ALA A 85 -6.00 4.78 -4.74
C ALA A 85 -6.71 3.44 -5.00
N ASP A 86 -7.90 3.45 -5.63
CA ASP A 86 -8.63 2.22 -5.99
C ASP A 86 -7.88 1.40 -7.05
N GLN A 87 -7.28 2.06 -8.04
CA GLN A 87 -6.44 1.39 -9.05
C GLN A 87 -5.19 0.78 -8.42
N GLU A 88 -4.50 1.52 -7.56
CA GLU A 88 -3.30 1.03 -6.87
C GLU A 88 -3.62 -0.13 -5.93
N ALA A 89 -4.71 -0.05 -5.16
CA ALA A 89 -5.17 -1.14 -4.32
C ALA A 89 -5.43 -2.43 -5.13
N LYS A 90 -6.09 -2.31 -6.30
CA LYS A 90 -6.32 -3.45 -7.20
C LYS A 90 -5.02 -4.05 -7.74
N LEU A 91 -4.02 -3.22 -8.03
CA LEU A 91 -2.70 -3.70 -8.48
C LEU A 91 -1.97 -4.44 -7.35
N ILE A 92 -1.97 -3.88 -6.14
CA ILE A 92 -1.36 -4.51 -4.95
C ILE A 92 -2.00 -5.89 -4.71
N ILE A 93 -3.33 -5.99 -4.76
CA ILE A 93 -4.03 -7.27 -4.57
C ILE A 93 -3.60 -8.28 -5.64
N ARG A 94 -3.61 -7.89 -6.92
CA ARG A 94 -3.19 -8.79 -8.02
C ARG A 94 -1.74 -9.24 -7.89
N GLU A 95 -0.85 -8.35 -7.48
CA GLU A 95 0.56 -8.69 -7.28
C GLU A 95 0.76 -9.62 -6.08
N ALA A 96 0.03 -9.39 -4.99
CA ALA A 96 0.02 -10.25 -3.82
C ALA A 96 -0.51 -11.66 -4.17
N GLU A 97 -1.61 -11.76 -4.93
CA GLU A 97 -2.16 -13.03 -5.42
C GLU A 97 -1.13 -13.77 -6.28
N LYS A 98 -0.53 -13.10 -7.26
CA LYS A 98 0.50 -13.70 -8.13
C LYS A 98 1.72 -14.18 -7.33
N ASN A 99 2.15 -13.41 -6.33
CA ASN A 99 3.26 -13.80 -5.46
C ASN A 99 2.89 -15.01 -4.59
N ALA A 100 1.68 -15.04 -4.04
CA ALA A 100 1.17 -16.17 -3.28
C ALA A 100 1.12 -17.45 -4.13
N ASP A 101 0.60 -17.36 -5.36
CA ASP A 101 0.57 -18.48 -6.31
C ASP A 101 1.97 -19.02 -6.62
N ARG A 102 2.93 -18.11 -6.82
CA ARG A 102 4.33 -18.50 -7.03
C ARG A 102 4.91 -19.23 -5.81
N ILE A 103 4.70 -18.70 -4.60
CA ILE A 103 5.16 -19.32 -3.36
C ILE A 103 4.53 -20.71 -3.18
N LEU A 104 3.24 -20.85 -3.49
CA LEU A 104 2.54 -22.12 -3.41
C LEU A 104 3.11 -23.13 -4.41
N ALA A 105 3.31 -22.72 -5.67
CA ALA A 105 3.89 -23.57 -6.71
C ALA A 105 5.30 -24.06 -6.32
N ASP A 106 6.16 -23.16 -5.84
CA ASP A 106 7.52 -23.50 -5.38
C ASP A 106 7.48 -24.46 -4.18
N SER A 107 6.57 -24.23 -3.23
CA SER A 107 6.40 -25.07 -2.05
C SER A 107 5.92 -26.47 -2.42
N LEU A 108 4.95 -26.58 -3.34
CA LEU A 108 4.46 -27.86 -3.85
C LEU A 108 5.55 -28.62 -4.62
N SER A 109 6.36 -27.92 -5.42
CA SER A 109 7.50 -28.51 -6.12
C SER A 109 8.53 -29.09 -5.14
N LYS A 110 8.90 -28.33 -4.11
CA LYS A 110 9.79 -28.79 -3.04
C LYS A 110 9.22 -29.99 -2.29
N ALA A 111 7.93 -29.95 -1.93
CA ALA A 111 7.26 -31.05 -1.23
C ALA A 111 7.26 -32.34 -2.07
N ARG A 112 7.01 -32.25 -3.38
CA ARG A 112 7.11 -33.39 -4.30
C ARG A 112 8.53 -33.94 -4.36
N LYS A 113 9.53 -33.07 -4.48
CA LYS A 113 10.94 -33.48 -4.51
C LYS A 113 11.33 -34.24 -3.23
N ILE A 114 11.00 -33.70 -2.06
CA ILE A 114 11.24 -34.34 -0.77
C ILE A 114 10.51 -35.69 -0.69
N SER A 115 9.28 -35.78 -1.18
CA SER A 115 8.51 -37.03 -1.17
C SER A 115 9.20 -38.12 -2.00
N ILE A 116 9.73 -37.77 -3.18
CA ILE A 116 10.50 -38.67 -4.04
C ILE A 116 11.80 -39.10 -3.34
N GLU A 117 12.53 -38.16 -2.74
CA GLU A 117 13.77 -38.45 -1.99
C GLU A 117 13.52 -39.39 -0.80
N ILE A 118 12.41 -39.22 -0.09
CA ILE A 118 11.99 -40.13 1.00
C ILE A 118 11.70 -41.53 0.47
N GLU A 119 11.01 -41.65 -0.66
CA GLU A 119 10.69 -42.94 -1.26
C GLU A 119 11.96 -43.67 -1.71
N ASP A 120 12.90 -42.97 -2.34
CA ASP A 120 14.18 -43.54 -2.74
C ASP A 120 15.01 -43.96 -1.52
N LEU A 121 15.09 -43.13 -0.48
CA LEU A 121 15.79 -43.48 0.75
C LEU A 121 15.18 -44.72 1.43
N LYS A 122 13.85 -44.85 1.44
CA LYS A 122 13.17 -46.06 1.93
C LYS A 122 13.54 -47.29 1.11
N ARG A 123 13.60 -47.17 -0.21
CA ARG A 123 14.03 -48.26 -1.10
C ARG A 123 15.48 -48.65 -0.82
N GLN A 124 16.40 -47.68 -0.73
CA GLN A 124 17.80 -47.91 -0.41
C GLN A 124 17.96 -48.59 0.96
N SER A 125 17.21 -48.13 1.97
CA SER A 125 17.21 -48.74 3.31
C SER A 125 16.75 -50.20 3.29
N LYS A 126 15.69 -50.53 2.53
CA LYS A 126 15.26 -51.93 2.34
C LYS A 126 16.35 -52.77 1.70
N VAL A 127 16.96 -52.29 0.61
CA VAL A 127 18.05 -53.02 -0.09
C VAL A 127 19.25 -53.22 0.83
N PHE A 128 19.66 -52.19 1.56
CA PHE A 128 20.75 -52.27 2.53
C PHE A 128 20.45 -53.30 3.62
N ARG A 129 19.23 -53.28 4.18
CA ARG A 129 18.80 -54.25 5.19
C ARG A 129 18.89 -55.70 4.69
N GLU A 130 18.39 -55.97 3.48
CA GLU A 130 18.46 -57.32 2.91
C GLU A 130 19.91 -57.75 2.63
N ARG A 131 20.75 -56.85 2.12
CA ARG A 131 22.19 -57.13 1.93
C ARG A 131 22.89 -57.42 3.25
N LEU A 132 22.60 -56.65 4.30
CA LEU A 132 23.16 -56.86 5.62
C LEU A 132 22.69 -58.20 6.21
N ARG A 133 21.42 -58.55 6.06
CA ARG A 133 20.90 -59.86 6.50
C ARG A 133 21.65 -61.01 5.83
N LEU A 134 21.76 -60.97 4.50
CA LEU A 134 22.48 -62.01 3.73
C LEU A 134 23.95 -62.12 4.15
N LEU A 135 24.62 -60.98 4.42
CA LEU A 135 26.00 -60.99 4.89
C LEU A 135 26.10 -61.66 6.27
N VAL A 136 25.24 -61.31 7.21
CA VAL A 136 25.22 -61.91 8.55
C VAL A 136 24.87 -63.41 8.49
N GLU A 137 23.91 -63.80 7.65
CA GLU A 137 23.56 -65.21 7.41
C GLU A 137 24.77 -65.99 6.88
N ALA A 138 25.48 -65.47 5.88
CA ALA A 138 26.68 -66.11 5.33
C ALA A 138 27.81 -66.25 6.38
N GLN A 139 28.02 -65.23 7.22
CA GLN A 139 29.00 -65.32 8.32
C GLN A 139 28.58 -66.32 9.39
N MET A 140 27.29 -66.41 9.69
CA MET A 140 26.75 -67.39 10.63
C MET A 140 26.88 -68.82 10.11
N ASP A 141 26.64 -69.04 8.82
CA ASP A 141 26.80 -70.34 8.17
C ASP A 141 28.26 -70.78 8.17
N LEU A 142 29.20 -69.86 7.96
CA LEU A 142 30.64 -70.15 8.04
C LEU A 142 31.08 -70.57 9.45
N ILE A 143 30.53 -69.95 10.51
CA ILE A 143 30.82 -70.33 11.90
C ILE A 143 30.20 -71.69 12.24
N LYS A 144 29.00 -71.97 11.71
CA LYS A 144 28.31 -73.26 11.91
C LYS A 144 28.89 -74.39 11.07
N SER A 145 29.76 -74.08 10.11
CA SER A 145 30.48 -75.09 9.33
C SER A 145 31.28 -75.99 10.26
N ASP A 146 31.15 -77.30 10.07
CA ASP A 146 31.95 -78.30 10.78
C ASP A 146 33.46 -78.15 10.51
N ASP A 147 33.85 -77.32 9.52
CA ASP A 147 35.23 -76.92 9.25
C ASP A 147 35.95 -76.38 10.50
N TRP A 148 35.24 -75.64 11.37
CA TRP A 148 35.84 -75.12 12.61
C TRP A 148 36.05 -76.21 13.66
N GLN A 149 35.15 -77.19 13.73
CA GLN A 149 35.36 -78.36 14.60
C GLN A 149 36.53 -79.20 14.11
N GLN A 150 36.63 -79.40 12.80
CA GLN A 150 37.73 -80.15 12.19
C GLN A 150 39.09 -79.43 12.31
N MET A 151 39.10 -78.09 12.25
CA MET A 151 40.31 -77.29 12.48
C MET A 151 40.75 -77.28 13.95
N MET A 152 39.81 -77.36 14.89
CA MET A 152 40.07 -77.41 16.33
C MET A 152 40.41 -78.82 16.84
N GLU A 153 40.14 -79.89 16.08
CA GLU A 153 40.58 -81.25 16.40
C GLU A 153 42.10 -81.46 16.23
N TYR A 154 42.80 -80.55 15.53
CA TYR A 154 44.25 -80.52 15.49
C TYR A 154 44.83 -79.80 16.72
N ASP A 155 44.63 -80.37 17.92
CA ASP A 155 45.55 -80.10 19.02
C ASP A 155 46.86 -80.82 18.66
N VAL A 156 47.83 -80.08 18.12
CA VAL A 156 49.18 -80.60 17.91
C VAL A 156 49.74 -80.86 19.29
N ASP A 157 49.82 -82.14 19.68
CA ASP A 157 50.47 -82.55 20.92
C ASP A 157 51.95 -82.16 20.83
N ALA A 158 52.26 -81.00 21.39
CA ALA A 158 53.61 -80.42 21.38
C ALA A 158 54.64 -81.31 22.10
N THR A 159 54.17 -82.38 22.75
CA THR A 159 54.96 -83.36 23.48
C THR A 159 55.67 -84.37 22.55
N GLU A 160 55.24 -84.54 21.30
CA GLU A 160 55.87 -85.48 20.33
C GLU A 160 56.86 -84.82 19.35
N LEU A 161 57.11 -83.51 19.49
CA LEU A 161 58.15 -82.84 18.71
C LEU A 161 59.54 -83.28 19.21
N LYS A 162 60.15 -84.27 18.52
CA LYS A 162 61.55 -84.68 18.73
C LYS A 162 62.43 -83.44 18.87
N SER A 163 63.24 -83.41 19.92
CA SER A 163 64.16 -82.30 20.13
C SER A 163 65.19 -82.27 19.00
N ILE A 164 65.62 -81.09 18.58
CA ILE A 164 66.55 -80.92 17.44
C ILE A 164 67.84 -81.74 17.64
N LYS A 165 68.22 -82.04 18.89
CA LYS A 165 69.37 -82.91 19.23
C LYS A 165 69.14 -84.37 18.85
N GLU A 166 67.96 -84.92 19.07
CA GLU A 166 67.64 -86.32 18.73
C GLU A 166 67.63 -86.52 17.21
N VAL A 167 67.24 -85.49 16.45
CA VAL A 167 67.30 -85.51 14.98
C VAL A 167 68.75 -85.43 14.47
N GLN A 168 69.67 -84.80 15.20
CA GLN A 168 71.08 -84.72 14.84
C GLN A 168 71.85 -86.01 15.16
N GLU A 169 71.57 -86.68 16.28
CA GLU A 169 72.18 -87.98 16.61
C GLU A 169 71.71 -89.10 15.66
N ASP A 170 70.45 -89.09 15.23
CA ASP A 170 69.94 -90.03 14.22
C ASP A 170 70.67 -89.85 12.86
N ALA A 171 71.03 -88.61 12.50
CA ALA A 171 71.72 -88.31 11.24
C ALA A 171 73.22 -88.63 11.24
N GLU A 172 73.89 -88.57 12.41
CA GLU A 172 75.29 -88.95 12.55
C GLU A 172 75.46 -90.48 12.61
N ASN A 173 74.51 -91.21 13.19
CA ASN A 173 74.53 -92.67 13.26
C ASN A 173 74.19 -93.37 11.93
N GLU A 174 73.61 -92.67 10.94
CA GLU A 174 73.38 -93.21 9.59
C GLU A 174 74.62 -93.12 8.67
N GLN A 175 75.72 -92.49 9.13
CA GLN A 175 76.95 -92.31 8.35
C GLN A 175 78.14 -93.18 8.79
N GLU A 176 77.98 -94.06 9.79
CA GLU A 176 78.93 -95.16 10.14
C GLU A 176 78.48 -96.52 9.57
#